data_AF-A0A0R3RQI0-F1
#
_entry.id   AF-A0A0R3RQI0-F1
#
_cell.length_a   1.000
_cell.length_b   1.000
_cell.length_c   1.000
_cell.angle_alpha   90.00
_cell.angle_beta   90.00
_cell.angle_gamma   90.00
#
_symmetry.space_group_name_H-M   'P 1'
#
loop_
_entity.id
_entity.type
_entity.pdbx_description
1 polymer ?
#
loop_
_entity_poly.entity_id
_entity_poly.type
_entity_poly.pdbx_seq_one_letter_code
_entity_poly.pdbx_strand_id
1 'polypeptide(L)'
;MEVQSFKMLNSLLLQHCPFYLYIIVHTGFWKKFGEYREQAAVYYKQRFIILLKGEEPNNYYVWSSYPLLNYAEEAHVRMAVLEEYENDFNDDGKPDLIELNATFPVEVKDKICGIFYMFLFDYQLDQKARFSMETAIFDDLEHATSSSSLIISGDLWLDQAAPLWSSGRDPDHGGSLINESNLDLSQYNPAVIVSRNSFRNFTTTLKRKSAVWTPKRTGNNNFILRLSIRILEQQLFYRTGLLELLKWAWIQYFACFIIVHYFVNKLRQFLFENHLLNTIVVR
;
A
#
# COMPACT_ATOMS: atom_id res chain seq x y z
N MET A 1 -10.34 48.66 -35.82
CA MET A 1 -10.91 48.29 -34.51
C MET A 1 -10.27 47.03 -33.91
N GLU A 2 -9.90 46.03 -34.72
CA GLU A 2 -9.19 44.82 -34.24
C GLU A 2 -7.78 45.09 -33.67
N VAL A 3 -7.02 46.02 -34.25
CA VAL A 3 -5.62 46.30 -33.85
C VAL A 3 -5.52 46.96 -32.47
N GLN A 4 -6.51 47.77 -32.06
CA GLN A 4 -6.52 48.40 -30.73
C GLN A 4 -6.94 47.41 -29.64
N SER A 5 -7.93 46.55 -29.90
CA SER A 5 -8.29 45.46 -28.97
C SER A 5 -7.12 44.50 -28.76
N PHE A 6 -6.38 44.17 -29.82
CA PHE A 6 -5.20 43.31 -29.72
C PHE A 6 -4.08 43.94 -28.89
N LYS A 7 -3.79 45.24 -29.07
CA LYS A 7 -2.78 45.97 -28.27
C LYS A 7 -3.15 46.09 -26.79
N MET A 8 -4.42 46.31 -26.50
CA MET A 8 -4.92 46.43 -25.11
C MET A 8 -4.86 45.08 -24.38
N LEU A 9 -5.24 44.00 -25.07
CA LEU A 9 -5.13 42.62 -24.55
C LEU A 9 -3.67 42.23 -24.26
N ASN A 10 -2.75 42.57 -25.18
CA ASN A 10 -1.33 42.27 -25.04
C ASN A 10 -0.67 43.05 -23.89
N SER A 11 -1.08 44.31 -23.69
CA SER A 11 -0.61 45.15 -22.58
C SER A 11 -1.06 44.62 -21.20
N LEU A 12 -2.31 44.16 -21.09
CA LEU A 12 -2.83 43.54 -19.86
C LEU A 12 -2.10 42.23 -19.55
N LEU A 13 -1.88 41.37 -20.56
CA LEU A 13 -1.16 40.12 -20.39
C LEU A 13 0.29 40.34 -19.92
N LEU A 14 1.01 41.30 -20.51
CA LEU A 14 2.40 41.63 -20.14
C LEU A 14 2.53 42.21 -18.72
N GLN A 15 1.55 42.97 -18.24
CA GLN A 15 1.60 43.61 -16.92
C GLN A 15 1.31 42.62 -15.79
N HIS A 16 0.48 41.61 -16.05
CA HIS A 16 0.14 40.60 -15.06
C HIS A 16 1.16 39.46 -15.02
N CYS A 17 1.69 39.02 -16.17
CA CYS A 17 2.57 37.85 -16.31
C CYS A 17 3.73 37.72 -15.30
N PRO A 18 4.55 38.75 -15.01
CA PRO A 18 5.72 38.60 -14.12
C PRO A 18 5.33 38.36 -12.65
N PHE A 19 4.18 38.87 -12.19
CA PHE A 19 3.72 38.65 -10.81
C PHE A 19 3.21 37.20 -10.61
N TYR A 20 2.56 36.63 -11.63
CA TYR A 20 2.13 35.22 -11.59
C TYR A 20 3.33 34.26 -11.66
N LEU A 21 4.31 34.54 -12.53
CA LEU A 21 5.53 33.74 -12.65
C LEU A 21 6.31 33.70 -11.32
N TYR A 22 6.39 34.83 -10.62
CA TYR A 22 7.03 34.91 -9.31
C TYR A 22 6.33 34.03 -8.25
N ILE A 23 4.99 34.09 -8.17
CA ILE A 23 4.21 33.27 -7.22
C ILE A 23 4.36 31.76 -7.54
N ILE A 24 4.32 31.40 -8.83
CA ILE A 24 4.46 30.02 -9.32
C ILE A 24 5.80 29.41 -8.92
N VAL A 25 6.89 30.19 -9.00
CA VAL A 25 8.25 29.71 -8.72
C VAL A 25 8.54 29.62 -7.22
N HIS A 26 8.02 30.56 -6.40
CA HIS A 26 8.46 30.69 -5.01
C HIS A 26 7.59 30.00 -3.96
N THR A 27 6.29 29.74 -4.22
CA THR A 27 5.36 29.29 -3.17
C THR A 27 4.89 27.84 -3.29
N GLY A 28 5.41 27.07 -4.24
CA GLY A 28 5.08 25.63 -4.34
C GLY A 28 3.63 25.38 -4.75
N PHE A 29 3.18 26.08 -5.80
CA PHE A 29 1.84 25.99 -6.39
C PHE A 29 1.38 24.55 -6.72
N TRP A 30 2.35 23.71 -7.09
CA TRP A 30 2.10 22.36 -7.59
C TRP A 30 1.93 21.35 -6.45
N LYS A 31 0.69 20.90 -6.24
CA LYS A 31 0.39 19.76 -5.34
C LYS A 31 1.06 18.49 -5.87
N LYS A 32 2.21 18.11 -5.34
CA LYS A 32 3.00 16.95 -5.82
C LYS A 32 2.39 15.59 -5.44
N PHE A 33 1.74 15.53 -4.27
CA PHE A 33 1.14 14.32 -3.73
C PHE A 33 -0.29 14.58 -3.28
N GLY A 34 -1.11 13.53 -3.29
CA GLY A 34 -2.44 13.55 -2.72
C GLY A 34 -2.71 12.30 -1.92
N GLU A 35 -3.79 12.37 -1.15
CA GLU A 35 -4.29 11.30 -0.31
C GLU A 35 -5.70 10.94 -0.77
N TYR A 36 -6.05 9.67 -0.63
CA TYR A 36 -7.40 9.15 -0.79
C TYR A 36 -7.58 7.95 0.11
N ARG A 37 -8.83 7.53 0.31
CA ARG A 37 -9.14 6.34 1.11
C ARG A 37 -9.78 5.30 0.22
N GLU A 38 -9.31 4.07 0.35
CA GLU A 38 -9.82 2.92 -0.40
C GLU A 38 -9.66 1.65 0.45
N GLN A 39 -10.64 0.76 0.33
CA GLN A 39 -10.53 -0.62 0.77
C GLN A 39 -10.03 -1.49 -0.38
N ALA A 40 -8.95 -2.22 -0.12
CA ALA A 40 -8.35 -3.12 -1.09
C ALA A 40 -9.17 -4.40 -1.27
N ALA A 41 -9.17 -4.93 -2.48
CA ALA A 41 -9.59 -6.32 -2.71
C ALA A 41 -8.37 -7.22 -2.50
N VAL A 42 -8.50 -8.21 -1.61
CA VAL A 42 -7.39 -9.08 -1.21
C VAL A 42 -7.84 -10.52 -1.33
N TYR A 43 -7.16 -11.30 -2.15
CA TYR A 43 -7.54 -12.69 -2.39
C TYR A 43 -6.41 -13.61 -1.98
N TYR A 44 -6.73 -14.69 -1.27
CA TYR A 44 -5.71 -15.65 -0.88
C TYR A 44 -5.23 -16.45 -2.10
N LYS A 45 -3.90 -16.49 -2.33
CA LYS A 45 -3.31 -17.19 -3.50
C LYS A 45 -3.19 -18.69 -3.33
N GLN A 46 -3.59 -19.22 -2.17
CA GLN A 46 -3.39 -20.62 -1.81
C GLN A 46 -1.90 -21.04 -1.83
N ARG A 47 -1.01 -20.07 -1.62
CA ARG A 47 0.43 -20.30 -1.48
C ARG A 47 0.87 -19.97 -0.06
N PHE A 48 1.59 -20.91 0.55
CA PHE A 48 1.99 -20.81 1.94
C PHE A 48 3.26 -21.59 2.24
N ILE A 49 3.94 -21.18 3.31
CA ILE A 49 5.02 -21.92 3.98
C ILE A 49 4.76 -21.83 5.47
N ILE A 50 4.75 -22.97 6.15
CA ILE A 50 4.64 -23.03 7.60
C ILE A 50 5.76 -23.93 8.12
N LEU A 51 6.49 -23.42 9.10
CA LEU A 51 7.59 -24.07 9.80
C LEU A 51 7.28 -24.02 11.30
N LEU A 52 7.01 -25.17 11.89
CA LEU A 52 6.87 -25.32 13.33
C LEU A 52 8.26 -25.57 13.92
N LYS A 53 8.68 -24.73 14.87
CA LYS A 53 9.97 -24.85 15.56
C LYS A 53 9.78 -25.57 16.88
N GLY A 54 10.59 -26.59 17.13
CA GLY A 54 10.63 -27.32 18.38
C GLY A 54 11.51 -26.67 19.45
N GLU A 55 11.78 -27.41 20.53
CA GLU A 55 12.68 -26.99 21.61
C GLU A 55 14.16 -26.99 21.17
N GLU A 56 14.53 -27.92 20.30
CA GLU A 56 15.87 -28.03 19.73
C GLU A 56 15.89 -27.51 18.29
N PRO A 57 16.99 -26.89 17.81
CA PRO A 57 17.06 -26.34 16.46
C PRO A 57 16.80 -27.33 15.33
N ASN A 58 17.11 -28.61 15.55
CA ASN A 58 16.91 -29.67 14.55
C ASN A 58 15.54 -30.38 14.67
N ASN A 59 14.75 -30.03 15.69
CA ASN A 59 13.39 -30.56 15.84
C ASN A 59 12.42 -29.53 15.27
N TYR A 60 12.04 -29.70 14.01
CA TYR A 60 11.09 -28.82 13.35
C TYR A 60 10.23 -29.60 12.36
N TYR A 61 9.08 -29.02 12.03
CA TYR A 61 8.18 -29.57 11.03
C TYR A 61 7.87 -28.54 9.96
N VAL A 62 7.86 -28.98 8.70
CA VAL A 62 7.58 -28.13 7.54
C VAL A 62 6.32 -28.59 6.83
N TRP A 63 5.51 -27.62 6.42
CA TRP A 63 4.48 -27.84 5.41
C TRP A 63 4.36 -26.62 4.51
N SER A 64 4.36 -26.85 3.20
CA SER A 64 4.26 -25.77 2.23
C SER A 64 3.47 -26.17 1.00
N SER A 65 3.03 -25.17 0.24
CA SER A 65 2.47 -25.36 -1.11
C SER A 65 3.54 -25.62 -2.18
N TYR A 66 4.83 -25.62 -1.82
CA TYR A 66 5.95 -25.71 -2.77
C TYR A 66 6.54 -27.13 -2.78
N PRO A 67 6.38 -27.89 -3.88
CA PRO A 67 6.85 -29.28 -3.94
C PRO A 67 8.35 -29.42 -3.74
N LEU A 68 9.14 -28.46 -4.26
CA LEU A 68 10.60 -28.48 -4.15
C LEU A 68 11.06 -28.39 -2.69
N LEU A 69 10.44 -27.52 -1.89
CA LEU A 69 10.74 -27.39 -0.47
C LEU A 69 10.31 -28.65 0.29
N ASN A 70 9.11 -29.17 0.01
CA ASN A 70 8.61 -30.38 0.65
C ASN A 70 9.46 -31.62 0.32
N TYR A 71 10.01 -31.71 -0.89
CA TYR A 71 10.91 -32.80 -1.28
C TYR A 71 12.28 -32.68 -0.62
N ALA A 72 12.84 -31.46 -0.53
CA ALA A 72 14.11 -31.24 0.13
C ALA A 72 14.07 -31.53 1.64
N GLU A 73 12.93 -31.24 2.29
CA GLU A 73 12.72 -31.42 3.72
C GLU A 73 11.85 -32.65 4.05
N GLU A 74 11.90 -33.71 3.24
CA GLU A 74 11.03 -34.89 3.35
C GLU A 74 10.99 -35.49 4.77
N ALA A 75 12.14 -35.51 5.46
CA ALA A 75 12.25 -36.03 6.82
C ALA A 75 11.49 -35.20 7.87
N HIS A 76 11.30 -33.90 7.62
CA HIS A 76 10.66 -32.94 8.52
C HIS A 76 9.23 -32.58 8.06
N VAL A 77 8.75 -33.15 6.95
CA VAL A 77 7.44 -32.81 6.40
C VAL A 77 6.31 -33.41 7.25
N ARG A 78 5.37 -32.55 7.66
CA ARG A 78 4.13 -32.94 8.33
C ARG A 78 2.95 -32.26 7.67
N MET A 79 2.12 -33.04 6.98
CA MET A 79 0.95 -32.52 6.29
C MET A 79 -0.05 -31.93 7.28
N ALA A 80 -0.40 -30.67 7.09
CA ALA A 80 -1.45 -29.99 7.83
C ALA A 80 -2.74 -29.86 7.00
N VAL A 81 -3.88 -29.86 7.69
CA VAL A 81 -5.17 -29.51 7.10
C VAL A 81 -5.29 -27.98 7.13
N LEU A 82 -5.52 -27.38 5.97
CA LEU A 82 -5.76 -25.95 5.82
C LEU A 82 -7.23 -25.70 5.50
N GLU A 83 -7.83 -24.77 6.24
CA GLU A 83 -9.18 -24.28 6.03
C GLU A 83 -9.09 -22.78 5.78
N GLU A 84 -9.73 -22.33 4.71
CA GLU A 84 -9.86 -20.92 4.36
C GLU A 84 -11.32 -20.49 4.49
N TYR A 85 -11.54 -19.32 5.07
CA TYR A 85 -12.86 -18.73 5.19
C TYR A 85 -12.77 -17.24 4.87
N GLU A 86 -13.52 -16.80 3.88
CA GLU A 86 -13.62 -15.39 3.50
C GLU A 86 -15.03 -14.89 3.80
N ASN A 87 -15.12 -13.68 4.33
CA ASN A 87 -16.39 -13.05 4.64
C ASN A 87 -16.43 -11.62 4.08
N ASP A 88 -17.53 -11.30 3.41
CA ASP A 88 -17.88 -9.97 2.93
C ASP A 88 -19.12 -9.55 3.75
N PHE A 89 -18.94 -8.60 4.66
CA PHE A 89 -20.01 -8.17 5.56
C PHE A 89 -20.93 -7.13 4.94
N ASN A 90 -20.49 -6.45 3.89
CA ASN A 90 -21.20 -5.32 3.29
C ASN A 90 -21.73 -5.64 1.87
N ASP A 91 -21.49 -6.86 1.38
CA ASP A 91 -21.87 -7.38 0.07
C ASP A 91 -21.38 -6.51 -1.11
N ASP A 92 -20.22 -5.84 -0.96
CA ASP A 92 -19.61 -5.02 -2.02
C ASP A 92 -18.75 -5.82 -3.01
N GLY A 93 -18.61 -7.13 -2.78
CA GLY A 93 -17.83 -8.06 -3.59
C GLY A 93 -16.35 -8.09 -3.23
N LYS A 94 -15.93 -7.44 -2.14
CA LYS A 94 -14.57 -7.50 -1.61
C LYS A 94 -14.57 -8.19 -0.24
N PRO A 95 -13.57 -9.03 0.04
CA PRO A 95 -13.46 -9.64 1.35
C PRO A 95 -13.12 -8.58 2.42
N ASP A 96 -13.89 -8.60 3.52
CA ASP A 96 -13.67 -7.78 4.71
C ASP A 96 -12.85 -8.54 5.78
N LEU A 97 -13.00 -9.87 5.80
CA LEU A 97 -12.32 -10.75 6.75
C LEU A 97 -11.85 -12.02 6.04
N ILE A 98 -10.59 -12.36 6.24
CA ILE A 98 -10.01 -13.63 5.80
C ILE A 98 -9.54 -14.38 7.04
N GLU A 99 -10.05 -15.59 7.25
CA GLU A 99 -9.60 -16.50 8.31
C GLU A 99 -8.92 -17.72 7.69
N LEU A 100 -7.71 -17.99 8.14
CA LEU A 100 -6.91 -19.14 7.73
C LEU A 100 -6.62 -20.00 8.96
N ASN A 101 -7.06 -21.25 8.93
CA ASN A 101 -6.80 -22.21 10.00
C ASN A 101 -5.90 -23.33 9.47
N ALA A 102 -4.77 -23.57 10.12
CA ALA A 102 -3.87 -24.67 9.83
C ALA A 102 -3.80 -25.63 11.02
N THR A 103 -4.18 -26.88 10.81
CA THR A 103 -4.15 -27.93 11.84
C THR A 103 -3.09 -28.96 11.52
N PHE A 104 -2.05 -29.01 12.36
CA PHE A 104 -0.95 -29.95 12.25
C PHE A 104 -1.17 -31.14 13.19
N PRO A 105 -1.03 -32.39 12.70
CA PRO A 105 -0.96 -33.55 13.56
C PRO A 105 0.43 -33.61 14.22
N VAL A 106 0.46 -33.64 15.55
CA VAL A 106 1.68 -33.54 16.36
C VAL A 106 1.67 -34.64 17.41
N GLU A 107 2.82 -35.26 17.70
CA GLU A 107 2.87 -36.30 18.70
C GLU A 107 2.82 -35.72 20.13
N VAL A 108 2.45 -36.55 21.10
CA VAL A 108 2.39 -36.13 22.51
C VAL A 108 3.75 -35.63 23.01
N LYS A 109 4.84 -36.21 22.48
CA LYS A 109 6.23 -35.90 22.86
C LYS A 109 6.75 -34.61 22.24
N ASP A 110 6.19 -34.19 21.12
CA ASP A 110 6.71 -33.03 20.39
C ASP A 110 6.34 -31.75 21.13
N LYS A 111 7.33 -30.90 21.35
CA LYS A 111 7.14 -29.60 21.97
C LYS A 111 7.36 -28.54 20.91
N ILE A 112 6.31 -27.78 20.60
CA ILE A 112 6.39 -26.68 19.64
C ILE A 112 6.58 -25.39 20.43
N CYS A 113 7.74 -24.78 20.26
CA CYS A 113 8.15 -23.56 20.94
C CYS A 113 8.15 -22.36 20.00
N GLY A 114 7.99 -22.54 18.70
CA GLY A 114 7.91 -21.41 17.78
C GLY A 114 7.24 -21.77 16.47
N ILE A 115 6.99 -20.75 15.67
CA ILE A 115 6.43 -20.90 14.34
C ILE A 115 6.90 -19.77 13.45
N PHE A 116 7.34 -20.14 12.27
CA PHE A 116 7.38 -19.25 11.12
C PHE A 116 6.23 -19.63 10.20
N TYR A 117 5.45 -18.65 9.77
CA TYR A 117 4.42 -18.86 8.76
C TYR A 117 4.52 -17.74 7.73
N MET A 118 4.11 -18.05 6.51
CA MET A 118 3.97 -17.11 5.42
C MET A 118 2.79 -17.53 4.57
N PHE A 119 1.87 -16.61 4.34
CA PHE A 119 0.75 -16.75 3.41
C PHE A 119 0.84 -15.66 2.36
N LEU A 120 0.62 -16.02 1.09
CA LEU A 120 0.63 -15.08 -0.03
C LEU A 120 -0.78 -14.71 -0.46
N PHE A 121 -0.97 -13.43 -0.78
CA PHE A 121 -2.24 -12.84 -1.19
C PHE A 121 -2.03 -11.99 -2.44
N ASP A 122 -3.03 -11.94 -3.30
CA ASP A 122 -3.12 -10.96 -4.37
C ASP A 122 -3.83 -9.73 -3.83
N TYR A 123 -3.15 -8.59 -3.88
CA TYR A 123 -3.61 -7.32 -3.33
C TYR A 123 -3.92 -6.35 -4.47
N GLN A 124 -5.15 -5.85 -4.52
CA GLN A 124 -5.65 -5.01 -5.62
C GLN A 124 -6.33 -3.73 -5.12
N LEU A 125 -6.06 -2.63 -5.81
CA LEU A 125 -6.71 -1.32 -5.67
C LEU A 125 -7.20 -0.86 -7.04
N ASP A 126 -8.38 -0.26 -7.08
CA ASP A 126 -9.06 0.07 -8.34
C ASP A 126 -9.59 1.51 -8.42
N GLN A 127 -9.75 2.23 -7.30
CA GLN A 127 -10.43 3.53 -7.32
C GLN A 127 -9.64 4.61 -8.08
N LYS A 128 -8.36 4.82 -7.71
CA LYS A 128 -7.55 5.91 -8.29
C LYS A 128 -6.37 5.40 -9.08
N ALA A 129 -5.55 4.56 -8.45
CA ALA A 129 -4.47 3.84 -9.12
C ALA A 129 -4.92 2.40 -9.33
N ARG A 130 -4.89 1.88 -10.56
CA ARG A 130 -5.09 0.44 -10.80
C ARG A 130 -3.79 -0.27 -10.42
N PHE A 131 -3.72 -0.67 -9.17
CA PHE A 131 -2.54 -1.24 -8.54
C PHE A 131 -2.80 -2.70 -8.22
N SER A 132 -1.90 -3.58 -8.63
CA SER A 132 -1.95 -5.00 -8.30
C SER A 132 -0.56 -5.48 -7.91
N MET A 133 -0.48 -6.20 -6.80
CA MET A 133 0.76 -6.83 -6.36
C MET A 133 0.50 -8.17 -5.67
N GLU A 134 1.50 -9.04 -5.70
CA GLU A 134 1.56 -10.14 -4.76
C GLU A 134 2.15 -9.64 -3.43
N THR A 135 1.48 -9.97 -2.34
CA THR A 135 1.93 -9.61 -1.01
C THR A 135 1.97 -10.80 -0.08
N ALA A 136 2.78 -10.69 0.96
CA ALA A 136 3.02 -11.76 1.91
C ALA A 136 2.72 -11.27 3.32
N ILE A 137 1.98 -12.08 4.07
CA ILE A 137 1.84 -11.94 5.50
C ILE A 137 2.65 -13.08 6.12
N PHE A 138 3.71 -12.70 6.81
CA PHE A 138 4.57 -13.64 7.52
C PHE A 138 4.96 -13.09 8.88
N ASP A 139 5.35 -14.00 9.75
CA ASP A 139 5.91 -13.67 11.05
C ASP A 139 6.81 -14.82 11.50
N ASP A 140 7.84 -14.49 12.26
CA ASP A 140 8.66 -15.47 12.95
C ASP A 140 8.51 -15.26 14.46
N LEU A 141 7.74 -16.16 15.08
CA LEU A 141 7.36 -16.04 16.48
C LEU A 141 7.93 -17.20 17.29
N GLU A 142 8.57 -16.85 18.39
CA GLU A 142 9.13 -17.81 19.35
C GLU A 142 8.49 -17.61 20.72
N HIS A 143 8.27 -18.71 21.42
CA HIS A 143 7.64 -18.77 22.73
C HIS A 143 8.42 -19.72 23.63
N ALA A 144 8.69 -19.30 24.86
CA ALA A 144 9.51 -20.07 25.78
C ALA A 144 8.86 -21.41 26.23
N THR A 145 7.56 -21.59 26.00
CA THR A 145 6.83 -22.78 26.45
C THR A 145 6.15 -23.51 25.30
N SER A 146 5.99 -24.83 25.47
CA SER A 146 5.31 -25.67 24.49
C SER A 146 3.84 -25.29 24.35
N SER A 147 3.46 -24.94 23.13
CA SER A 147 2.12 -24.46 22.80
C SER A 147 1.36 -25.46 21.93
N SER A 148 0.03 -25.46 22.04
CA SER A 148 -0.85 -26.28 21.20
C SER A 148 -1.71 -25.47 20.23
N SER A 149 -1.82 -24.17 20.44
CA SER A 149 -2.42 -23.31 19.42
C SER A 149 -1.84 -21.91 19.47
N LEU A 150 -1.85 -21.27 18.31
CA LEU A 150 -1.52 -19.88 18.13
C LEU A 150 -2.66 -19.18 17.40
N ILE A 151 -3.19 -18.12 18.00
CA ILE A 151 -4.22 -17.29 17.39
C ILE A 151 -3.58 -15.93 17.09
N ILE A 152 -3.61 -15.53 15.84
CA ILE A 152 -3.10 -14.25 15.35
C ILE A 152 -4.27 -13.51 14.75
N SER A 153 -4.44 -12.26 15.18
CA SER A 153 -5.43 -11.35 14.61
C SER A 153 -4.81 -10.01 14.33
N GLY A 154 -5.25 -9.35 13.26
CA GLY A 154 -4.76 -8.03 12.92
C GLY A 154 -5.49 -7.45 11.72
N ASP A 155 -5.17 -6.19 11.42
CA ASP A 155 -5.69 -5.51 10.25
C ASP A 155 -4.62 -5.43 9.20
N LEU A 156 -4.97 -5.84 7.99
CA LEU A 156 -4.08 -5.70 6.85
C LEU A 156 -3.87 -4.23 6.53
N TRP A 157 -2.61 -3.84 6.46
CA TRP A 157 -2.22 -2.48 6.13
C TRP A 157 -1.14 -2.47 5.05
N LEU A 158 -1.30 -1.61 4.05
CA LEU A 158 -0.28 -1.38 3.03
C LEU A 158 0.78 -0.40 3.56
N ASP A 159 2.00 -0.89 3.69
CA ASP A 159 3.16 -0.04 3.92
C ASP A 159 3.73 0.44 2.58
N GLN A 160 3.80 1.76 2.42
CA GLN A 160 4.14 2.44 1.18
C GLN A 160 5.46 3.20 1.36
N ALA A 161 6.56 2.65 0.85
CA ALA A 161 7.84 3.37 0.79
C ALA A 161 7.86 4.40 -0.35
N ALA A 162 7.00 4.23 -1.36
CA ALA A 162 6.80 5.15 -2.46
C ALA A 162 5.31 5.45 -2.68
N PRO A 163 4.96 6.65 -3.17
CA PRO A 163 3.57 6.97 -3.50
C PRO A 163 3.11 6.20 -4.74
N LEU A 164 1.82 5.84 -4.79
CA LEU A 164 1.20 5.23 -5.96
C LEU A 164 1.19 6.19 -7.15
N TRP A 165 1.08 5.64 -8.35
CA TRP A 165 0.89 6.46 -9.54
C TRP A 165 -0.50 7.11 -9.55
N SER A 166 -0.65 8.26 -10.19
CA SER A 166 -1.96 8.96 -10.31
C SER A 166 -2.95 8.26 -11.22
N SER A 167 -2.46 7.46 -12.16
CA SER A 167 -3.24 6.85 -13.24
C SER A 167 -2.40 5.79 -13.94
N GLY A 168 -3.07 4.83 -14.56
CA GLY A 168 -2.44 3.74 -15.27
C GLY A 168 -2.69 2.40 -14.58
N ARG A 169 -2.48 1.33 -15.33
CA ARG A 169 -2.37 -0.02 -14.79
C ARG A 169 -0.87 -0.28 -14.69
N ASP A 170 -0.38 -0.42 -13.48
CA ASP A 170 0.97 -0.92 -13.23
C ASP A 170 0.80 -2.34 -12.68
N PRO A 171 0.84 -3.35 -13.56
CA PRO A 171 0.75 -4.72 -13.12
C PRO A 171 2.07 -5.13 -12.49
N ASP A 172 1.99 -5.67 -11.28
CA ASP A 172 3.05 -6.44 -10.63
C ASP A 172 4.18 -5.59 -10.02
N HIS A 173 3.82 -4.75 -9.03
CA HIS A 173 4.77 -4.01 -8.21
C HIS A 173 5.58 -4.92 -7.26
N GLY A 174 6.56 -5.63 -7.82
CA GLY A 174 7.53 -6.42 -7.07
C GLY A 174 7.66 -7.87 -7.51
N GLY A 175 6.84 -8.34 -8.46
CA GLY A 175 6.87 -9.71 -8.94
C GLY A 175 6.39 -10.72 -7.91
N SER A 176 6.43 -12.00 -8.31
CA SER A 176 6.33 -13.12 -7.37
C SER A 176 7.44 -13.04 -6.31
N LEU A 177 7.10 -13.22 -5.03
CA LEU A 177 8.05 -13.21 -3.92
C LEU A 177 8.97 -14.44 -3.98
N ILE A 178 8.45 -15.57 -4.46
CA ILE A 178 9.18 -16.81 -4.66
C ILE A 178 9.19 -17.17 -6.14
N ASN A 179 10.37 -17.52 -6.65
CA ASN A 179 10.50 -17.91 -8.04
C ASN A 179 10.46 -19.44 -8.16
N GLU A 180 9.28 -19.97 -8.47
CA GLU A 180 9.06 -21.42 -8.61
C GLU A 180 9.90 -22.05 -9.74
N SER A 181 10.36 -21.28 -10.73
CA SER A 181 11.22 -21.81 -11.79
C SER A 181 12.67 -22.01 -11.33
N ASN A 182 13.09 -21.38 -10.23
CA ASN A 182 14.44 -21.51 -9.69
C ASN A 182 14.51 -22.72 -8.75
N LEU A 183 15.53 -23.56 -8.94
CA LEU A 183 15.76 -24.77 -8.13
C LEU A 183 16.60 -24.52 -6.87
N ASP A 184 17.02 -23.29 -6.63
CA ASP A 184 17.77 -22.94 -5.42
C ASP A 184 16.88 -23.02 -4.17
N LEU A 185 17.27 -23.85 -3.19
CA LEU A 185 16.57 -24.02 -1.92
C LEU A 185 16.76 -22.83 -0.98
N SER A 186 17.83 -22.05 -1.15
CA SER A 186 18.12 -20.90 -0.29
C SER A 186 17.01 -19.84 -0.31
N GLN A 187 16.22 -19.81 -1.39
CA GLN A 187 15.12 -18.87 -1.56
C GLN A 187 13.98 -19.07 -0.55
N TYR A 188 13.84 -20.27 0.01
CA TYR A 188 12.78 -20.62 0.96
C TYR A 188 13.18 -20.35 2.42
N ASN A 189 14.44 -19.97 2.66
CA ASN A 189 14.90 -19.64 4.00
C ASN A 189 14.13 -18.41 4.53
N PRO A 190 13.48 -18.50 5.71
CA PRO A 190 12.75 -17.39 6.32
C PRO A 190 13.53 -16.07 6.33
N ALA A 191 14.83 -16.09 6.66
CA ALA A 191 15.66 -14.89 6.72
C ALA A 191 15.84 -14.23 5.34
N VAL A 192 15.98 -15.04 4.29
CA VAL A 192 16.10 -14.56 2.90
C VAL A 192 14.77 -13.99 2.42
N ILE A 193 13.65 -14.62 2.77
CA ILE A 193 12.31 -14.14 2.42
C ILE A 193 12.02 -12.79 3.07
N VAL A 194 12.26 -12.68 4.39
CA VAL A 194 12.08 -11.43 5.15
C VAL A 194 12.93 -10.31 4.56
N SER A 195 14.21 -10.60 4.31
CA SER A 195 15.14 -9.64 3.71
C SER A 195 14.67 -9.19 2.33
N ARG A 196 14.33 -10.12 1.44
CA ARG A 196 13.82 -9.82 0.09
C ARG A 196 12.55 -8.97 0.13
N ASN A 197 11.61 -9.29 1.01
CA ASN A 197 10.37 -8.52 1.13
C ASN A 197 10.64 -7.09 1.62
N SER A 198 11.61 -6.90 2.53
CA SER A 198 11.92 -5.58 3.09
C SER A 198 12.43 -4.56 2.07
N PHE A 199 13.04 -5.02 0.96
CA PHE A 199 13.52 -4.15 -0.11
C PHE A 199 12.43 -3.75 -1.12
N ARG A 200 11.20 -4.25 -0.97
CA ARG A 200 10.08 -3.86 -1.84
C ARG A 200 9.56 -2.48 -1.45
N ASN A 201 9.19 -1.68 -2.46
CA ASN A 201 8.59 -0.37 -2.22
C ASN A 201 7.19 -0.44 -1.60
N PHE A 202 6.52 -1.58 -1.76
CA PHE A 202 5.18 -1.83 -1.25
C PHE A 202 5.18 -3.18 -0.54
N THR A 203 4.75 -3.20 0.71
CA THR A 203 4.62 -4.42 1.51
C THR A 203 3.34 -4.35 2.33
N THR A 204 2.80 -5.49 2.76
CA THR A 204 1.71 -5.49 3.74
C THR A 204 2.19 -5.88 5.11
N THR A 205 1.62 -5.23 6.13
CA THR A 205 1.86 -5.54 7.53
C THR A 205 0.53 -5.70 8.26
N LEU A 206 0.54 -6.43 9.37
CA LEU A 206 -0.62 -6.51 10.26
C LEU A 206 -0.53 -5.40 11.32
N LYS A 207 -1.37 -4.38 11.19
CA LYS A 207 -1.57 -3.37 12.24
C LYS A 207 -2.47 -3.91 13.34
N ARG A 208 -2.28 -3.38 14.56
CA ARG A 208 -2.99 -3.83 15.76
C ARG A 208 -2.91 -5.37 15.95
N LYS A 209 -1.76 -5.94 15.56
CA LYS A 209 -1.49 -7.37 15.65
C LYS A 209 -1.59 -7.84 17.11
N SER A 210 -2.38 -8.88 17.34
CA SER A 210 -2.45 -9.59 18.60
C SER A 210 -2.14 -11.07 18.35
N ALA A 211 -1.15 -11.59 19.07
CA ALA A 211 -0.72 -12.99 19.01
C ALA A 211 -0.93 -13.63 20.38
N VAL A 212 -1.79 -14.64 20.44
CA VAL A 212 -2.15 -15.33 21.68
C VAL A 212 -1.77 -16.80 21.56
N TRP A 213 -0.83 -17.20 22.41
CA TRP A 213 -0.39 -18.59 22.54
C TRP A 213 -1.25 -19.31 23.57
N THR A 214 -1.69 -20.53 23.25
CA THR A 214 -2.37 -21.42 24.21
C THR A 214 -1.45 -22.58 24.57
N PRO A 215 -1.17 -22.80 25.87
CA PRO A 215 -0.25 -23.83 26.30
C PRO A 215 -0.74 -25.22 25.93
N LYS A 216 0.19 -26.16 25.73
CA LYS A 216 -0.15 -27.56 25.46
C LYS A 216 -0.89 -28.18 26.66
N ARG A 217 -2.11 -28.65 26.43
CA ARG A 217 -2.90 -29.41 27.42
C ARG A 217 -2.80 -30.90 27.14
N THR A 218 -2.79 -31.72 28.19
CA THR A 218 -2.76 -33.19 28.09
C THR A 218 -3.93 -33.70 27.25
N GLY A 219 -3.64 -34.46 26.19
CA GLY A 219 -4.64 -35.03 25.28
C GLY A 219 -4.90 -34.25 23.99
N ASN A 220 -4.28 -33.08 23.79
CA ASN A 220 -4.28 -32.41 22.49
C ASN A 220 -3.09 -32.86 21.65
N ASN A 221 -3.36 -33.60 20.58
CA ASN A 221 -2.36 -34.10 19.63
C ASN A 221 -2.28 -33.22 18.37
N ASN A 222 -2.92 -32.06 18.35
CA ASN A 222 -2.89 -31.18 17.21
C ASN A 222 -2.34 -29.82 17.59
N PHE A 223 -1.54 -29.25 16.71
CA PHE A 223 -1.18 -27.84 16.77
C PHE A 223 -2.06 -27.04 15.82
N ILE A 224 -2.73 -26.00 16.33
CA ILE A 224 -3.68 -25.20 15.55
C ILE A 224 -3.15 -23.76 15.41
N LEU A 225 -2.85 -23.35 14.18
CA LEU A 225 -2.62 -21.95 13.83
C LEU A 225 -3.95 -21.36 13.33
N ARG A 226 -4.38 -20.25 13.90
CA ARG A 226 -5.52 -19.45 13.42
C ARG A 226 -5.04 -18.05 13.10
N LEU A 227 -5.24 -17.62 11.87
CA LEU A 227 -4.88 -16.30 11.39
C LEU A 227 -6.14 -15.59 10.90
N SER A 228 -6.57 -14.55 11.62
CA SER A 228 -7.71 -13.72 11.26
C SER A 228 -7.22 -12.35 10.78
N ILE A 229 -7.44 -12.04 9.51
CA ILE A 229 -6.98 -10.82 8.84
C ILE A 229 -8.19 -9.98 8.49
N ARG A 230 -8.30 -8.80 9.08
CA ARG A 230 -9.34 -7.82 8.72
C ARG A 230 -8.83 -6.88 7.65
N ILE A 231 -9.63 -6.65 6.64
CA ILE A 231 -9.35 -5.74 5.54
C ILE A 231 -10.22 -4.51 5.78
N LEU A 232 -9.56 -3.36 5.96
CA LEU A 232 -10.24 -2.11 6.28
C LEU A 232 -9.90 -1.05 5.22
N GLU A 233 -10.77 -0.05 5.11
CA GLU A 233 -10.48 1.14 4.33
C GLU A 233 -9.29 1.90 4.92
N GLN A 234 -8.27 2.14 4.10
CA GLN A 234 -7.02 2.79 4.53
C GLN A 234 -6.71 4.03 3.69
N GLN A 235 -5.91 4.92 4.28
CA GLN A 235 -5.44 6.12 3.61
C GLN A 235 -4.18 5.82 2.80
N LEU A 236 -4.24 6.15 1.51
CA LEU A 236 -3.20 5.84 0.52
C LEU A 236 -2.66 7.12 -0.10
N PHE A 237 -1.35 7.13 -0.34
CA PHE A 237 -0.67 8.24 -1.00
C PHE A 237 -0.48 7.97 -2.48
N TYR A 238 -0.70 8.98 -3.32
CA TYR A 238 -0.41 8.92 -4.75
C TYR A 238 0.28 10.21 -5.21
N ARG A 239 1.00 10.09 -6.33
CA ARG A 239 1.62 11.20 -7.04
C ARG A 239 0.61 11.88 -7.94
N THR A 240 0.43 13.18 -7.81
CA THR A 240 -0.53 13.95 -8.61
C THR A 240 -0.18 13.91 -10.10
N GLY A 241 -1.18 13.61 -10.94
CA GLY A 241 -1.01 13.55 -12.40
C GLY A 241 -1.06 14.93 -13.06
N LEU A 242 -0.66 15.02 -14.32
CA LEU A 242 -0.59 16.30 -15.06
C LEU A 242 -1.95 17.01 -15.15
N LEU A 243 -3.03 16.27 -15.40
CA LEU A 243 -4.39 16.85 -15.49
C LEU A 243 -4.88 17.35 -14.12
N GLU A 244 -4.57 16.63 -13.06
CA GLU A 244 -4.91 17.07 -11.70
C GLU A 244 -4.07 18.29 -11.30
N LEU A 245 -2.78 18.33 -11.66
CA LEU A 245 -1.94 19.51 -11.49
C LEU A 245 -2.49 20.71 -12.26
N LEU A 246 -2.88 20.53 -13.52
CA LEU A 246 -3.50 21.58 -14.33
C LEU A 246 -4.80 22.05 -13.69
N LYS A 247 -5.61 21.12 -13.16
CA LYS A 247 -6.85 21.43 -12.42
C LYS A 247 -6.57 22.38 -11.24
N TRP A 248 -5.58 22.07 -10.43
CA TRP A 248 -5.24 22.94 -9.30
C TRP A 248 -4.64 24.27 -9.76
N ALA A 249 -3.84 24.22 -10.83
CA ALA A 249 -3.18 25.40 -11.35
C ALA A 249 -4.17 26.45 -11.89
N TRP A 250 -5.22 26.04 -12.60
CA TRP A 250 -6.21 27.00 -13.13
C TRP A 250 -7.03 27.67 -12.02
N ILE A 251 -7.42 26.91 -10.97
CA ILE A 251 -8.20 27.46 -9.84
C ILE A 251 -7.38 28.53 -9.12
N GLN A 252 -6.14 28.21 -8.80
CA GLN A 252 -5.26 29.13 -8.11
C GLN A 252 -4.89 30.35 -8.99
N TYR A 253 -4.69 30.14 -10.30
CA TYR A 253 -4.47 31.23 -11.25
C TYR A 253 -5.67 32.18 -11.27
N PHE A 254 -6.88 31.65 -11.38
CA PHE A 254 -8.11 32.44 -11.43
C PHE A 254 -8.36 33.23 -10.13
N ALA A 255 -8.09 32.62 -8.98
CA ALA A 255 -8.21 33.29 -7.68
C ALA A 255 -7.27 34.51 -7.57
N CYS A 256 -5.99 34.33 -7.94
CA CYS A 256 -5.04 35.44 -7.98
C CYS A 256 -5.41 36.48 -9.06
N PHE A 257 -5.91 36.03 -10.22
CA PHE A 257 -6.37 36.90 -11.32
C PHE A 257 -7.41 37.91 -10.86
N ILE A 258 -8.46 37.47 -10.18
CA ILE A 258 -9.52 38.37 -9.71
C ILE A 258 -8.97 39.45 -8.79
N ILE A 259 -8.12 39.08 -7.83
CA ILE A 259 -7.58 40.01 -6.83
C ILE A 259 -6.67 41.05 -7.50
N VAL A 260 -5.69 40.61 -8.28
CA VAL A 260 -4.74 41.51 -8.95
C VAL A 260 -5.48 42.39 -9.96
N HIS A 261 -6.42 41.84 -10.72
CA HIS A 261 -7.23 42.60 -11.67
C HIS A 261 -8.05 43.70 -10.99
N TYR A 262 -8.65 43.40 -9.83
CA TYR A 262 -9.38 44.39 -9.03
C TYR A 262 -8.48 45.55 -8.59
N PHE A 263 -7.32 45.24 -8.00
CA PHE A 263 -6.38 46.27 -7.52
C PHE A 263 -5.79 47.11 -8.66
N VAL A 264 -5.41 46.47 -9.78
CA VAL A 264 -4.87 47.19 -10.94
C VAL A 264 -5.92 48.13 -11.54
N ASN A 265 -7.18 47.69 -11.64
CA ASN A 265 -8.26 48.57 -12.12
C ASN A 265 -8.50 49.75 -11.18
N LYS A 266 -8.47 49.53 -9.86
CA LYS A 266 -8.61 50.61 -8.86
C LYS A 266 -7.44 51.59 -8.92
N LEU A 267 -6.21 51.09 -9.01
CA LEU A 267 -5.02 51.93 -9.16
C LEU A 267 -5.08 52.73 -10.47
N ARG A 268 -5.52 52.12 -11.57
CA ARG A 268 -5.69 52.79 -12.85
C ARG A 268 -6.71 53.92 -12.78
N GLN A 269 -7.87 53.67 -12.16
CA GLN A 269 -8.88 54.71 -11.92
C GLN A 269 -8.29 55.88 -11.13
N PHE A 270 -7.60 55.58 -10.03
CA PHE A 270 -6.94 56.59 -9.20
C PHE A 270 -5.89 57.42 -9.99
N LEU A 271 -5.08 56.78 -10.82
CA LEU A 271 -4.05 57.48 -11.61
C LEU A 271 -4.65 58.43 -12.66
N PHE A 272 -5.74 58.03 -13.31
CA PHE A 272 -6.44 58.87 -14.29
C PHE A 272 -7.23 60.00 -13.62
N GLU A 273 -7.91 59.72 -12.51
CA GLU A 273 -8.65 60.74 -11.74
C GLU A 273 -7.73 61.83 -11.21
N ASN A 274 -6.53 61.47 -10.73
CA ASN A 274 -5.55 62.44 -10.22
C ASN A 274 -4.64 63.05 -11.31
N HIS A 275 -4.90 62.78 -12.60
CA HIS A 275 -4.17 63.32 -13.75
C HIS A 275 -2.65 63.09 -13.69
N LEU A 276 -2.22 62.01 -13.04
CA LEU A 276 -0.80 61.66 -12.91
C LEU A 276 -0.21 61.09 -14.21
N LEU A 277 -1.05 60.84 -15.22
CA LEU A 277 -0.68 60.32 -16.53
C LEU A 277 -1.31 61.20 -17.63
N ASN A 278 -0.48 61.62 -18.60
CA ASN A 278 -0.94 62.39 -19.75
C ASN A 278 -1.88 61.56 -20.63
N THR A 279 -3.11 62.02 -20.79
CA THR A 279 -4.10 61.41 -21.68
C THR A 279 -3.89 61.89 -23.11
N ILE A 280 -3.42 61.01 -24.00
CA ILE A 280 -3.34 61.29 -25.43
C ILE A 280 -4.60 60.72 -26.07
N VAL A 281 -5.52 61.59 -26.49
CA VAL A 281 -6.68 61.21 -27.31
C VAL A 281 -6.19 61.01 -28.74
N VAL A 282 -6.03 59.75 -29.16
CA VAL A 282 -5.79 59.43 -30.58
C VAL A 282 -7.16 59.32 -31.25
N ARG A 283 -7.44 60.27 -32.15
CA ARG A 283 -8.65 60.30 -32.98
C ARG A 283 -8.53 59.33 -34.16
#